data_AF-A0A0M8V6E5-F1
#
_entry.id   AF-A0A0M8V6E5-F1
#
_cell.length_a   1.000
_cell.length_b   1.000
_cell.length_c   1.000
_cell.angle_alpha   90.00
_cell.angle_beta   90.00
_cell.angle_gamma   90.00
#
_symmetry.space_group_name_H-M   'P 1'
#
loop_
_entity.id
_entity.type
_entity.pdbx_description
1 polymer ?
#
loop_
_entity_poly.entity_id
_entity_poly.type
_entity_poly.pdbx_seq_one_letter_code
_entity_poly.pdbx_strand_id
1 'polypeptide(L)'
;MLPWAGSEGKPCYLVTDGTGHLSKVADTVESVQLGMAADLLDHAAEMLADHRSTSAQLRFLLARMREALADVHRIAESRGARLADRT
;
A
#
# COMPACT_ATOMS: atom_id res chain seq x y z
N MET A 1 -1.47 9.16 4.51
CA MET A 1 0.00 9.19 4.26
C MET A 1 0.30 10.17 3.12
N LEU A 2 1.41 10.94 3.15
CA LEU A 2 1.79 11.78 2.00
C LEU A 2 2.43 10.96 0.88
N PRO A 3 2.26 11.36 -0.39
CA PRO A 3 2.72 10.58 -1.54
C PRO A 3 4.24 10.56 -1.74
N TRP A 4 4.99 11.33 -0.94
CA TRP A 4 6.44 11.30 -0.91
C TRP A 4 6.94 10.80 0.44
N ALA A 5 8.06 10.10 0.44
CA ALA A 5 8.80 9.82 1.65
C ALA A 5 9.55 11.08 2.11
N GLY A 6 9.78 11.20 3.43
CA GLY A 6 10.66 12.23 3.97
C GLY A 6 12.11 12.00 3.52
N SER A 7 13.00 12.94 3.85
CA SER A 7 14.41 12.94 3.43
C SER A 7 15.23 11.69 3.81
N GLU A 8 14.68 10.80 4.65
CA GLU A 8 15.31 9.53 5.06
C GLU A 8 14.54 8.28 4.58
N GLY A 9 13.63 8.40 3.61
CA GLY A 9 12.74 7.29 3.23
C GLY A 9 11.68 6.96 4.28
N LYS A 10 11.66 7.72 5.38
CA LYS A 10 10.67 7.58 6.46
C LYS A 10 9.30 8.06 5.98
N PRO A 11 8.21 7.37 6.38
CA PRO A 11 6.86 7.78 6.02
C PRO A 11 6.56 9.21 6.48
N CYS A 12 6.09 10.07 5.57
CA CYS A 12 5.56 11.37 5.93
C CYS A 12 4.07 11.23 6.24
N TYR A 13 3.71 11.42 7.51
CA TYR A 13 2.32 11.45 7.94
C TYR A 13 1.78 12.88 7.80
N LEU A 14 0.67 13.03 7.08
CA LEU A 14 -0.07 14.27 7.08
C LEU A 14 -0.90 14.32 8.36
N VAL A 15 -0.62 15.30 9.22
CA VAL A 15 -1.51 15.67 10.33
C VAL A 15 -2.42 16.77 9.81
N THR A 16 -3.72 16.48 9.70
CA THR A 16 -4.74 17.38 9.17
C THR A 16 -6.11 16.97 9.71
N ASP A 17 -7.07 17.89 9.74
CA ASP A 17 -8.48 17.62 10.07
C ASP A 17 -9.20 16.69 9.06
N GLY A 18 -8.51 16.29 7.99
CA GLY A 18 -8.99 15.33 6.99
C GLY A 18 -9.81 15.95 5.87
N THR A 19 -9.96 17.27 5.80
CA THR A 19 -10.88 17.92 4.84
C THR A 19 -10.17 18.71 3.73
N GLY A 20 -8.85 18.96 3.88
CA GLY A 20 -8.05 19.76 2.95
C GLY A 20 -7.65 19.06 1.63
N HIS A 21 -7.18 19.86 0.66
CA HIS A 21 -6.71 19.38 -0.65
C HIS A 21 -5.63 18.28 -0.56
N LEU A 22 -4.70 18.42 0.39
CA LEU A 22 -3.65 17.42 0.66
C LEU A 22 -4.22 16.08 1.15
N SER A 23 -5.34 16.09 1.90
CA SER A 23 -6.02 14.86 2.30
C SER A 23 -6.58 14.11 1.09
N LYS A 24 -7.19 14.83 0.14
CA LYS A 24 -7.72 14.24 -1.11
C LYS A 24 -6.63 13.65 -1.99
N VAL A 25 -5.47 14.30 -2.06
CA VAL A 25 -4.30 13.79 -2.78
C VAL A 25 -3.77 12.51 -2.10
N ALA A 26 -3.65 12.52 -0.77
CA ALA A 26 -3.29 11.34 0.00
C ALA A 26 -4.28 10.19 -0.24
N ASP A 27 -5.58 10.43 -0.17
CA ASP A 27 -6.61 9.41 -0.39
C ASP A 27 -6.55 8.82 -1.80
N THR A 28 -6.29 9.65 -2.82
CA THR A 28 -6.09 9.19 -4.20
C THR A 28 -4.90 8.24 -4.31
N VAL A 29 -3.77 8.59 -3.72
CA VAL A 29 -2.57 7.75 -3.76
C VAL A 29 -2.77 6.45 -2.98
N GLU A 30 -3.40 6.52 -1.80
CA GLU A 30 -3.78 5.33 -1.03
C GLU A 30 -4.68 4.41 -1.86
N SER A 31 -5.65 4.96 -2.60
CA SER A 31 -6.53 4.18 -3.48
C SER A 31 -5.78 3.50 -4.62
N VAL A 32 -4.83 4.17 -5.25
CA VAL A 32 -3.99 3.58 -6.32
C VAL A 32 -3.13 2.44 -5.77
N GLN A 33 -2.50 2.63 -4.61
CA GLN A 33 -1.71 1.60 -3.94
C GLN A 33 -2.54 0.37 -3.58
N LEU A 34 -3.75 0.56 -3.06
CA LEU A 34 -4.67 -0.54 -2.75
C LEU A 34 -5.15 -1.26 -4.02
N GLY A 35 -5.41 -0.54 -5.10
CA GLY A 35 -5.74 -1.13 -6.40
C GLY A 35 -4.61 -2.01 -6.94
N MET A 36 -3.38 -1.50 -6.96
CA MET A 36 -2.21 -2.29 -7.39
C MET A 36 -1.99 -3.53 -6.52
N ALA A 37 -2.27 -3.46 -5.21
CA ALA A 37 -2.19 -4.60 -4.33
C ALA A 37 -3.26 -5.66 -4.66
N ALA A 38 -4.47 -5.25 -5.04
CA ALA A 38 -5.52 -6.15 -5.50
C ALA A 38 -5.13 -6.84 -6.81
N ASP A 39 -4.65 -6.09 -7.80
CA ASP A 39 -4.17 -6.64 -9.08
C ASP A 39 -3.05 -7.68 -8.86
N LEU A 40 -2.15 -7.41 -7.90
CA LEU A 40 -1.07 -8.35 -7.56
C LEU A 40 -1.60 -9.64 -6.90
N LEU A 41 -2.68 -9.55 -6.11
CA LEU A 41 -3.31 -10.73 -5.51
C LEU A 41 -3.97 -11.61 -6.58
N ASP A 42 -4.65 -11.01 -7.56
CA ASP A 42 -5.23 -11.73 -8.67
C ASP A 42 -4.15 -12.44 -9.49
N HIS A 43 -3.06 -11.74 -9.81
CA HIS A 43 -1.91 -12.34 -10.49
C HIS A 43 -1.26 -13.46 -9.69
N ALA A 44 -1.18 -13.31 -8.36
CA ALA A 44 -0.65 -14.36 -7.48
C ALA A 44 -1.52 -15.61 -7.53
N ALA A 45 -2.85 -15.47 -7.53
CA ALA A 45 -3.78 -16.59 -7.65
C ALA A 45 -3.59 -17.35 -8.98
N GLU A 46 -3.46 -16.61 -10.09
CA GLU A 46 -3.18 -17.21 -11.41
C GLU A 46 -1.85 -17.97 -11.43
N MET A 47 -0.77 -17.37 -10.91
CA MET A 47 0.56 -17.99 -10.88
C MET A 47 0.61 -19.23 -9.99
N LEU A 48 -0.12 -19.24 -8.87
CA LEU A 48 -0.20 -20.39 -7.97
C LEU A 48 -1.01 -21.55 -8.58
N ALA A 49 -1.97 -21.25 -9.47
CA ALA A 49 -2.70 -22.26 -10.21
C ALA A 49 -1.88 -22.86 -11.38
N ASP A 50 -0.91 -22.13 -11.94
CA ASP A 50 -0.03 -22.65 -13.00
C ASP A 50 1.11 -23.49 -12.41
N HIS A 51 0.98 -24.82 -12.51
CA HIS A 51 2.01 -25.81 -12.15
C HIS A 51 3.36 -25.67 -12.90
N ARG A 52 3.43 -24.85 -13.95
CA ARG A 52 4.68 -24.55 -14.68
C ARG A 52 5.43 -23.36 -14.09
N SER A 53 4.84 -22.63 -13.15
CA SER A 53 5.49 -21.53 -12.45
C SER A 53 6.79 -21.98 -11.81
N THR A 54 7.89 -21.34 -12.19
CA THR A 54 9.22 -21.67 -11.68
C THR A 54 9.42 -21.11 -10.27
N SER A 55 10.35 -21.70 -9.52
CA SER A 55 10.71 -21.19 -8.20
C SER A 55 11.25 -19.75 -8.23
N ALA A 56 11.87 -19.32 -9.34
CA ALA A 56 12.34 -17.95 -9.52
C ALA A 56 11.17 -16.96 -9.67
N GLN A 57 10.16 -17.32 -10.47
CA GLN A 57 8.94 -16.51 -10.62
C GLN A 57 8.18 -16.41 -9.29
N LEU A 58 8.07 -17.50 -8.53
CA LEU A 58 7.42 -17.49 -7.21
C LEU A 58 8.20 -16.64 -6.18
N ARG A 59 9.54 -16.68 -6.19
CA ARG A 59 10.36 -15.81 -5.33
C ARG A 59 10.18 -14.33 -5.70
N PHE A 60 10.12 -14.02 -6.98
CA PHE A 60 9.84 -12.66 -7.45
C PHE A 60 8.45 -12.18 -7.00
N LEU A 61 7.42 -13.00 -7.21
CA LEU A 61 6.07 -12.72 -6.76
C LEU A 61 6.03 -12.46 -5.24
N LEU A 62 6.68 -13.29 -4.43
CA LEU A 62 6.75 -13.12 -2.99
C LEU A 62 7.43 -11.79 -2.59
N ALA A 63 8.47 -11.38 -3.30
CA ALA A 63 9.13 -10.10 -3.07
C ALA A 63 8.19 -8.92 -3.35
N ARG A 64 7.43 -8.98 -4.45
CA ARG A 64 6.41 -7.97 -4.79
C ARG A 64 5.26 -7.96 -3.79
N MET A 65 4.81 -9.13 -3.34
CA MET A 65 3.76 -9.23 -2.31
C MET A 65 4.22 -8.61 -0.99
N ARG A 66 5.48 -8.82 -0.58
CA ARG A 66 6.03 -8.19 0.63
C ARG A 66 6.01 -6.66 0.53
N GLU A 67 6.38 -6.10 -0.62
CA GLU A 67 6.36 -4.66 -0.85
C GLU A 67 4.93 -4.09 -0.80
N ALA A 68 3.99 -4.72 -1.51
CA ALA A 68 2.58 -4.32 -1.49
C ALA A 68 1.98 -4.41 -0.08
N LEU A 69 2.28 -5.47 0.68
CA LEU A 69 1.78 -5.64 2.03
C LEU A 69 2.33 -4.58 2.99
N ALA A 70 3.60 -4.18 2.84
CA ALA A 70 4.19 -3.09 3.62
C ALA A 70 3.50 -1.75 3.33
N ASP A 71 3.13 -1.50 2.07
CA ASP A 71 2.34 -0.32 1.69
C ASP A 71 0.93 -0.36 2.31
N VAL A 72 0.21 -1.48 2.16
CA VAL A 72 -1.14 -1.67 2.74
C VAL A 72 -1.13 -1.49 4.26
N HIS A 73 -0.15 -2.07 4.95
CA HIS A 73 -0.03 -1.97 6.40
C HIS A 73 0.11 -0.51 6.84
N ARG A 74 0.96 0.25 6.16
CA ARG A 74 1.20 1.67 6.45
C ARG A 74 -0.01 2.55 6.15
N ILE A 75 -0.77 2.24 5.10
CA ILE A 75 -2.06 2.91 4.84
C ILE A 75 -3.03 2.64 6.00
N ALA A 76 -3.12 1.41 6.47
CA ALA A 76 -3.99 1.02 7.57
C ALA A 76 -3.61 1.73 8.88
N GLU A 77 -2.31 1.79 9.23
CA GLU A 77 -1.81 2.55 10.38
C GLU A 77 -2.16 4.05 10.25
N SER A 78 -1.90 4.64 9.08
CA SER A 78 -2.19 6.05 8.84
C SER A 78 -3.69 6.37 8.94
N ARG A 79 -4.57 5.48 8.47
CA ARG A 79 -6.02 5.64 8.59
C ARG A 79 -6.50 5.45 10.03
N GLY A 80 -5.94 4.47 10.75
CA GLY A 80 -6.22 4.23 12.16
C GLY A 80 -5.89 5.44 13.04
N ALA A 81 -4.73 6.07 12.82
CA ALA A 81 -4.34 7.28 13.53
C ALA A 81 -5.33 8.46 13.31
N ARG A 82 -5.83 8.64 12.08
CA ARG A 82 -6.85 9.66 11.76
C ARG A 82 -8.20 9.40 12.44
N LEU A 83 -8.54 8.14 12.71
CA LEU A 83 -9.77 7.79 13.43
C LEU A 83 -9.63 8.04 14.94
N ALA A 84 -8.47 7.71 15.51
CA ALA A 84 -8.18 7.94 16.93
C ALA A 84 -8.17 9.43 17.30
N ASP A 85 -7.66 10.29 16.42
CA ASP A 85 -7.62 11.76 16.64
C ASP A 85 -9.01 12.43 16.59
N ARG A 86 -10.03 11.71 16.12
CA ARG A 86 -11.43 12.21 16.02
C ARG A 86 -12.32 11.78 17.19
N THR A 87 -11.79 11.07 18.19
CA THR A 87 -12.53 10.51 19.35
C THR A 87 -12.08 11.18 20.65
#